data_AF-A0A0N0D7A6-F1
#
_entry.id   AF-A0A0N0D7A6-F1
#
_cell.length_a   1.000
_cell.length_b   1.000
_cell.length_c   1.000
_cell.angle_alpha   90.00
_cell.angle_beta   90.00
_cell.angle_gamma   90.00
#
_symmetry.space_group_name_H-M   'P 1'
#
loop_
_entity.id
_entity.type
_entity.pdbx_description
1 polymer ?
#
loop_
_entity_poly.entity_id
_entity_poly.type
_entity_poly.pdbx_seq_one_letter_code
_entity_poly.pdbx_strand_id
1 'polypeptide(L)'
;WNKMSTPPNQTPLNWLQQFTDKAHIKQLLYVHTAKIYHEAGHYTDEARCLALAGKYDQAAEIYLTNNQPDKGINCLINCQAYEKALKETQKWIQSLNENDVSGHVKSRLYLSCCLIKLNKDENQAKNVYLEAREIIAAEEYRQGCLAGNIWESLAIYGNYISRDDLIRIGYEKALAHYENCNKSEWQRTIKTYIETISFDRILVYELKNQLESRFSKEEDGSSIPQTITNSIGMTFVLIPAGVFMMGSPEDEPERLDREVLHEVTLTQPYYMQTTQVTQGQWETVMGNNPSYFKDGGHNCPVEQVSWEDAQEFIKQLNTLEGTEKYRLPGEAEWEYACRAGTSGPFYFGKCLSTDQA
;
A
#
# COMPACT_ATOMS: atom_id res chain seq x y z
N TRP A 1 -16.55 16.78 1.05
CA TRP A 1 -17.88 16.15 1.13
C TRP A 1 -18.69 16.68 2.30
N ASN A 2 -18.68 18.00 2.54
CA ASN A 2 -19.63 18.68 3.43
C ASN A 2 -19.69 20.14 2.98
N LYS A 3 -20.90 20.62 2.72
CA LYS A 3 -21.29 21.94 2.18
C LYS A 3 -21.21 22.10 0.65
N MET A 4 -22.27 21.67 -0.02
CA MET A 4 -22.88 22.40 -1.16
C MET A 4 -24.36 21.98 -1.22
N SER A 5 -25.24 22.97 -1.18
CA SER A 5 -26.69 22.82 -1.06
C SER A 5 -27.29 22.15 -2.30
N THR A 6 -27.98 21.03 -2.13
CA THR A 6 -28.75 20.34 -3.19
C THR A 6 -30.08 21.04 -3.45
N PRO A 7 -30.50 21.26 -4.71
CA PRO A 7 -31.87 21.65 -5.03
C PRO A 7 -32.86 20.49 -4.75
N PRO A 8 -34.12 20.78 -4.37
CA PRO A 8 -35.09 19.75 -4.00
C PRO A 8 -35.68 19.09 -5.25
N ASN A 9 -35.82 17.77 -5.20
CA ASN A 9 -36.45 16.87 -6.18
C ASN A 9 -35.54 16.27 -7.27
N GLN A 10 -34.54 15.50 -6.85
CA GLN A 10 -34.18 14.23 -7.50
C GLN A 10 -33.30 13.41 -6.54
N THR A 11 -33.82 12.30 -6.03
CA THR A 11 -33.05 11.35 -5.21
C THR A 11 -32.05 10.60 -6.09
N PRO A 12 -30.72 10.75 -5.91
CA PRO A 12 -29.74 10.09 -6.77
C PRO A 12 -29.52 8.60 -6.44
N LEU A 13 -30.21 8.03 -5.44
CA LEU A 13 -29.86 6.71 -4.90
C LEU A 13 -30.74 5.54 -5.36
N ASN A 14 -31.91 5.76 -5.98
CA ASN A 14 -32.82 4.65 -6.29
C ASN A 14 -32.39 3.78 -7.48
N TRP A 15 -31.51 4.26 -8.36
CA TRP A 15 -31.06 3.50 -9.53
C TRP A 15 -29.82 2.61 -9.25
N LEU A 16 -29.08 2.88 -8.18
CA LEU A 16 -27.89 2.12 -7.79
C LEU A 16 -28.21 0.72 -7.24
N GLN A 17 -29.45 0.48 -6.79
CA GLN A 17 -29.89 -0.81 -6.26
C GLN A 17 -29.96 -1.94 -7.30
N GLN A 18 -29.82 -1.63 -8.59
CA GLN A 18 -29.89 -2.62 -9.68
C GLN A 18 -28.51 -3.20 -10.06
N PHE A 19 -27.42 -2.73 -9.45
CA PHE A 19 -26.05 -3.13 -9.81
C PHE A 19 -25.38 -3.92 -8.69
N THR A 20 -24.90 -5.13 -9.00
CA THR A 20 -24.16 -6.00 -8.07
C THR A 20 -22.64 -5.81 -8.15
N ASP A 21 -22.14 -5.11 -9.17
CA ASP A 21 -20.71 -4.89 -9.42
C ASP A 21 -20.24 -3.49 -8.95
N LYS A 22 -19.38 -3.48 -7.93
CA LYS A 22 -18.77 -2.26 -7.37
C LYS A 22 -17.95 -1.48 -8.40
N ALA A 23 -17.33 -2.16 -9.37
CA ALA A 23 -16.52 -1.49 -10.41
C ALA A 23 -17.40 -0.70 -11.38
N HIS A 24 -18.52 -1.29 -11.79
CA HIS A 24 -19.48 -0.64 -12.68
C HIS A 24 -20.15 0.58 -12.01
N ILE A 25 -20.52 0.46 -10.74
CA ILE A 25 -21.04 1.58 -9.93
C ILE A 25 -20.03 2.73 -9.86
N LYS A 26 -18.75 2.42 -9.66
CA LYS A 26 -17.68 3.41 -9.57
C LYS A 26 -17.50 4.18 -10.89
N GLN A 27 -17.53 3.48 -12.03
CA GLN A 27 -17.46 4.11 -13.36
C GLN A 27 -18.64 5.05 -13.59
N LEU A 28 -19.85 4.59 -13.29
CA LEU A 28 -21.09 5.35 -13.41
C LEU A 28 -21.06 6.64 -12.56
N LEU A 29 -20.56 6.55 -11.33
CA LEU A 29 -20.39 7.69 -10.44
C LEU A 29 -19.44 8.73 -11.07
N TYR A 30 -18.29 8.29 -11.59
CA TYR A 30 -17.35 9.20 -12.24
C TYR A 30 -17.92 9.88 -13.49
N VAL A 31 -18.72 9.17 -14.30
CA VAL A 31 -19.41 9.79 -15.45
C VAL A 31 -20.39 10.86 -14.98
N HIS A 32 -21.12 10.62 -13.90
CA HIS A 32 -22.04 11.61 -13.35
C HIS A 32 -21.27 12.83 -12.78
N THR A 33 -20.19 12.60 -12.04
CA THR A 33 -19.33 13.66 -11.52
C THR A 33 -18.70 14.49 -12.65
N ALA A 34 -18.31 13.88 -13.76
CA ALA A 34 -17.79 14.59 -14.92
C ALA A 34 -18.80 15.62 -15.47
N LYS A 35 -20.09 15.26 -15.56
CA LYS A 35 -21.15 16.18 -16.00
C LYS A 35 -21.29 17.39 -15.07
N ILE A 36 -21.20 17.15 -13.76
CA ILE A 36 -21.24 18.23 -12.77
C ILE A 36 -20.06 19.20 -12.97
N TYR A 37 -18.86 18.67 -13.19
CA TYR A 37 -17.69 19.51 -13.48
C TYR A 37 -17.80 20.27 -14.80
N HIS A 38 -18.39 19.64 -15.83
CA HIS A 38 -18.67 20.29 -17.11
C HIS A 38 -19.58 21.52 -16.94
N GLU A 39 -20.72 21.34 -16.26
CA GLU A 39 -21.68 22.41 -15.98
C GLU A 39 -21.06 23.54 -15.14
N ALA A 40 -20.10 23.22 -14.27
CA ALA A 40 -19.36 24.17 -13.47
C ALA A 40 -18.15 24.80 -14.20
N GLY A 41 -17.85 24.42 -15.45
CA GLY A 41 -16.71 24.92 -16.23
C GLY A 41 -15.34 24.39 -15.75
N HIS A 42 -15.31 23.36 -14.91
CA HIS A 42 -14.09 22.73 -14.41
C HIS A 42 -13.59 21.61 -15.35
N TYR A 43 -13.21 21.98 -16.58
CA TYR A 43 -12.90 21.03 -17.65
C TYR A 43 -11.73 20.07 -17.35
N THR A 44 -10.75 20.48 -16.53
CA THR A 44 -9.65 19.59 -16.13
C THR A 44 -10.12 18.47 -15.19
N ASP A 45 -11.04 18.78 -14.27
CA ASP A 45 -11.63 17.81 -13.35
C ASP A 45 -12.66 16.92 -14.05
N GLU A 46 -13.40 17.48 -15.00
CA GLU A 46 -14.25 16.70 -15.92
C GLU A 46 -13.43 15.63 -16.66
N ALA A 47 -12.35 16.02 -17.33
CA ALA A 47 -11.48 15.10 -18.07
C ALA A 47 -10.89 14.02 -17.14
N ARG A 48 -10.55 14.38 -15.90
CA ARG A 48 -10.04 13.44 -14.90
C ARG A 48 -11.10 12.39 -14.53
N CYS A 49 -12.33 12.83 -14.29
CA CYS A 49 -13.43 11.91 -14.01
C CYS A 49 -13.74 11.00 -15.20
N LEU A 50 -13.69 11.52 -16.43
CA LEU A 50 -13.88 10.71 -17.64
C LEU A 50 -12.78 9.65 -17.80
N ALA A 51 -11.51 10.01 -17.58
CA ALA A 51 -10.41 9.05 -17.59
C ALA A 51 -10.58 7.95 -16.52
N LEU A 52 -10.99 8.31 -15.30
CA LEU A 52 -11.29 7.35 -14.23
C LEU A 52 -12.50 6.45 -14.53
N ALA A 53 -13.42 6.91 -15.37
CA ALA A 53 -14.54 6.12 -15.88
C ALA A 53 -14.18 5.23 -17.08
N GLY A 54 -12.94 5.28 -17.58
CA GLY A 54 -12.49 4.56 -18.78
C GLY A 54 -12.88 5.23 -20.10
N LYS A 55 -13.41 6.46 -20.08
CA LYS A 55 -13.77 7.26 -21.26
C LYS A 55 -12.60 8.10 -21.74
N TYR A 56 -11.52 7.42 -22.12
CA TYR A 56 -10.24 8.06 -22.43
C TYR A 56 -10.27 8.91 -23.71
N ASP A 57 -11.10 8.56 -24.69
CA ASP A 57 -11.32 9.33 -25.91
C ASP A 57 -11.84 10.75 -25.62
N GLN A 58 -12.88 10.84 -24.78
CA GLN A 58 -13.49 12.11 -24.36
C GLN A 58 -12.54 12.90 -23.47
N ALA A 59 -11.90 12.23 -22.51
CA ALA A 59 -10.91 12.86 -21.63
C ALA A 59 -9.73 13.45 -22.43
N ALA A 60 -9.24 12.73 -23.44
CA ALA A 60 -8.13 13.18 -24.28
C ALA A 60 -8.45 14.49 -25.00
N GLU A 61 -9.63 14.61 -25.60
CA GLU A 61 -10.05 15.81 -26.33
C GLU A 61 -10.09 17.04 -25.41
N ILE A 62 -10.65 16.88 -24.20
CA ILE A 62 -10.72 17.95 -23.21
C ILE A 62 -9.32 18.35 -22.73
N TYR A 63 -8.44 17.39 -22.41
CA TYR A 63 -7.08 17.70 -22.00
C TYR A 63 -6.27 18.43 -23.07
N LEU A 64 -6.36 17.98 -24.33
CA LEU A 64 -5.65 18.62 -25.45
C LEU A 64 -6.16 20.04 -25.69
N THR A 65 -7.47 20.26 -25.62
CA THR A 65 -8.08 21.60 -25.79
C THR A 65 -7.69 22.55 -24.66
N ASN A 66 -7.45 22.04 -23.45
CA ASN A 66 -7.02 22.81 -22.29
C ASN A 66 -5.48 22.93 -22.17
N ASN A 67 -4.74 22.73 -23.26
CA ASN A 67 -3.27 22.83 -23.30
C ASN A 67 -2.56 21.92 -22.27
N GLN A 68 -3.11 20.72 -22.03
CA GLN A 68 -2.50 19.68 -21.19
C GLN A 68 -2.11 18.46 -22.07
N PRO A 69 -1.10 18.61 -22.95
CA PRO A 69 -0.75 17.60 -23.95
C PRO A 69 -0.33 16.28 -23.32
N ASP A 70 0.43 16.31 -22.22
CA ASP A 70 0.85 15.12 -21.47
C ASP A 70 -0.32 14.18 -21.13
N LYS A 71 -1.32 14.71 -20.42
CA LYS A 71 -2.51 13.94 -20.00
C LYS A 71 -3.37 13.51 -21.18
N GLY A 72 -3.49 14.36 -22.20
CA GLY A 72 -4.25 14.08 -23.41
C GLY A 72 -3.65 12.92 -24.21
N ILE A 73 -2.34 12.96 -24.45
CA ILE A 73 -1.60 11.90 -25.15
C ILE A 73 -1.67 10.58 -24.38
N ASN A 74 -1.50 10.62 -23.05
CA ASN A 74 -1.65 9.43 -22.22
C ASN A 74 -3.06 8.80 -22.37
N CYS A 75 -4.12 9.60 -22.38
CA CYS A 75 -5.47 9.11 -22.62
C CYS A 75 -5.61 8.47 -24.03
N LEU A 76 -5.05 9.08 -25.07
CA LEU A 76 -5.05 8.50 -26.42
C LEU A 76 -4.35 7.15 -26.49
N ILE A 77 -3.23 6.99 -25.77
CA ILE A 77 -2.51 5.71 -25.67
C ILE A 77 -3.37 4.65 -24.97
N ASN A 78 -4.08 5.02 -23.89
CA ASN A 78 -4.93 4.10 -23.14
C ASN A 78 -6.17 3.64 -23.93
N CYS A 79 -6.73 4.46 -24.82
CA CYS A 79 -7.76 4.02 -25.77
C CYS A 79 -7.20 3.47 -27.10
N GLN A 80 -5.90 3.18 -27.18
CA GLN A 80 -5.24 2.60 -28.35
C GLN A 80 -5.32 3.46 -29.62
N ALA A 81 -5.56 4.77 -29.50
CA ALA A 81 -5.59 5.73 -30.59
C ALA A 81 -4.16 6.19 -30.97
N TYR A 82 -3.28 5.23 -31.28
CA TYR A 82 -1.83 5.46 -31.41
C TYR A 82 -1.44 6.43 -32.53
N GLU A 83 -2.18 6.48 -33.64
CA GLU A 83 -1.89 7.44 -34.73
C GLU A 83 -2.15 8.88 -34.30
N LYS A 84 -3.24 9.12 -33.57
CA LYS A 84 -3.57 10.44 -33.02
C LYS A 84 -2.57 10.80 -31.92
N ALA A 85 -2.24 9.85 -31.04
CA ALA A 85 -1.23 10.04 -30.00
C ALA A 85 0.14 10.39 -30.60
N LEU A 86 0.57 9.72 -31.66
CA LEU A 86 1.82 10.00 -32.37
C LEU A 86 1.86 11.45 -32.88
N LYS A 87 0.80 11.90 -33.55
CA LYS A 87 0.71 13.25 -34.12
C LYS A 87 0.73 14.31 -33.02
N GLU A 88 -0.04 14.13 -31.95
CA GLU A 88 -0.07 15.08 -30.84
C GLU A 88 1.25 15.08 -30.06
N THR A 89 1.92 13.93 -29.93
CA THR A 89 3.26 13.85 -29.33
C THR A 89 4.29 14.64 -30.13
N GLN A 90 4.31 14.49 -31.46
CA GLN A 90 5.22 15.24 -32.32
C GLN A 90 5.01 16.75 -32.22
N LYS A 91 3.75 17.20 -32.15
CA LYS A 91 3.43 18.62 -31.91
C LYS A 91 3.90 19.07 -30.53
N TRP A 92 3.67 18.25 -29.50
CA TRP A 92 4.08 18.58 -28.14
C TRP A 92 5.59 18.77 -28.05
N ILE A 93 6.38 17.88 -28.65
CA ILE A 93 7.85 17.98 -28.71
C ILE A 93 8.30 19.33 -29.27
N GLN A 94 7.65 19.83 -30.31
CA GLN A 94 7.98 21.12 -30.92
C GLN A 94 7.62 22.33 -30.05
N SER A 95 6.67 22.16 -29.12
CA SER A 95 6.23 23.23 -28.21
C SER A 95 6.96 23.24 -26.86
N LEU A 96 7.78 22.23 -26.58
CA LEU A 96 8.46 22.10 -25.30
C LEU A 96 9.53 23.17 -25.13
N ASN A 97 9.59 23.73 -23.92
CA ASN A 97 10.70 24.60 -23.50
C ASN A 97 11.93 23.73 -23.24
N GLU A 98 13.12 24.21 -23.61
CA GLU A 98 14.40 23.51 -23.38
C GLU A 98 14.63 23.13 -21.90
N ASN A 99 14.06 23.89 -20.96
CA ASN A 99 14.15 23.62 -19.53
C ASN A 99 13.08 22.65 -19.01
N ASP A 100 12.11 22.22 -19.83
CA ASP A 100 11.08 21.25 -19.44
C ASP A 100 11.58 19.82 -19.63
N VAL A 101 12.49 19.42 -18.74
CA VAL A 101 13.10 18.07 -18.73
C VAL A 101 12.02 16.98 -18.63
N SER A 102 10.99 17.16 -17.80
CA SER A 102 9.90 16.19 -17.65
C SER A 102 9.12 16.04 -18.95
N GLY A 103 8.72 17.14 -19.58
CA GLY A 103 8.05 17.10 -20.89
C GLY A 103 8.92 16.43 -21.96
N HIS A 104 10.22 16.73 -21.97
CA HIS A 104 11.17 16.13 -22.90
C HIS A 104 11.34 14.62 -22.74
N VAL A 105 11.33 14.11 -21.51
CA VAL A 105 11.37 12.65 -21.24
C VAL A 105 10.05 12.01 -21.64
N LYS A 106 8.91 12.53 -21.14
CA LYS A 106 7.58 11.96 -21.37
C LYS A 106 7.23 11.90 -22.85
N SER A 107 7.49 12.97 -23.58
CA SER A 107 7.21 13.04 -25.02
C SER A 107 8.00 12.02 -25.84
N ARG A 108 9.26 11.75 -25.49
CA ARG A 108 10.07 10.70 -26.14
C ARG A 108 9.55 9.30 -25.80
N LEU A 109 9.16 9.05 -24.56
CA LEU A 109 8.52 7.79 -24.17
C LEU A 109 7.19 7.57 -24.92
N TYR A 110 6.34 8.59 -25.02
CA TYR A 110 5.11 8.56 -25.83
C TYR A 110 5.39 8.27 -27.30
N LEU A 111 6.39 8.93 -27.88
CA LEU A 111 6.79 8.76 -29.27
C LEU A 111 7.29 7.33 -29.54
N SER A 112 8.19 6.82 -28.70
CA SER A 112 8.69 5.45 -28.79
C SER A 112 7.56 4.42 -28.70
N CYS A 113 6.65 4.57 -27.74
CA CYS A 113 5.49 3.68 -27.58
C CYS A 113 4.60 3.68 -28.83
N CYS A 114 4.26 4.85 -29.38
CA CYS A 114 3.44 4.94 -30.58
C CYS A 114 4.13 4.31 -31.80
N LEU A 115 5.45 4.49 -31.96
CA LEU A 115 6.21 3.88 -33.05
C LEU A 115 6.21 2.35 -32.98
N ILE A 116 6.38 1.78 -31.77
CA ILE A 116 6.31 0.34 -31.53
C ILE A 116 4.90 -0.19 -31.80
N LYS A 117 3.88 0.43 -31.23
CA LYS A 117 2.48 -0.06 -31.34
C LYS A 117 1.94 0.04 -32.77
N LEU A 118 2.41 0.99 -33.56
CA LEU A 118 2.06 1.13 -34.98
C LEU A 118 2.95 0.30 -35.90
N ASN A 119 3.94 -0.43 -35.38
CA ASN A 119 4.91 -1.22 -36.15
C ASN A 119 5.58 -0.41 -37.29
N LYS A 120 5.89 0.86 -37.02
CA LYS A 120 6.41 1.80 -38.05
C LYS A 120 7.90 1.68 -38.25
N ASP A 121 8.67 1.81 -37.18
CA ASP A 121 10.14 1.75 -37.21
C ASP A 121 10.66 1.42 -35.81
N GLU A 122 11.06 0.17 -35.60
CA GLU A 122 11.57 -0.32 -34.32
C GLU A 122 12.93 0.31 -33.95
N ASN A 123 13.77 0.61 -34.94
CA ASN A 123 15.07 1.24 -34.70
C ASN A 123 14.89 2.69 -34.27
N GLN A 124 14.01 3.42 -34.94
CA GLN A 124 13.66 4.78 -34.55
C GLN A 124 13.05 4.79 -33.14
N ALA A 125 12.13 3.86 -32.84
CA ALA A 125 11.53 3.77 -31.51
C ALA A 125 12.59 3.50 -30.42
N LYS A 126 13.56 2.64 -30.71
CA LYS A 126 14.69 2.34 -29.82
C LYS A 126 15.59 3.56 -29.62
N ASN A 127 15.89 4.31 -30.67
CA ASN A 127 16.72 5.52 -30.58
C ASN A 127 16.04 6.59 -29.73
N VAL A 128 14.77 6.88 -29.98
CA VAL A 128 13.98 7.84 -29.20
C VAL A 128 13.89 7.44 -27.72
N TYR A 129 13.78 6.13 -27.45
CA TYR A 129 13.85 5.58 -26.10
C TYR A 129 15.22 5.83 -25.45
N LEU A 130 16.31 5.59 -26.18
CA LEU A 130 17.67 5.82 -25.68
C LEU A 130 17.91 7.30 -25.37
N GLU A 131 17.38 8.22 -26.18
CA GLU A 131 17.41 9.66 -25.89
C GLU A 131 16.71 10.00 -24.58
N ALA A 132 15.52 9.41 -24.32
CA ALA A 132 14.81 9.61 -23.05
C ALA A 132 15.67 9.16 -21.86
N ARG A 133 16.34 8.01 -22.01
CA ARG A 133 17.25 7.47 -21.00
C ARG A 133 18.47 8.37 -20.77
N GLU A 134 19.05 8.92 -21.82
CA GLU A 134 20.18 9.83 -21.74
C GLU A 134 19.82 11.14 -21.03
N ILE A 135 18.63 11.70 -21.30
CA ILE A 135 18.12 12.89 -20.60
C ILE A 135 17.96 12.58 -19.11
N ILE A 136 17.36 11.44 -18.77
CA ILE A 136 17.24 11.01 -17.37
C ILE A 136 18.63 10.85 -16.75
N ALA A 137 19.58 10.25 -17.47
CA ALA A 137 20.94 10.00 -16.97
C ALA A 137 21.71 11.30 -16.68
N ALA A 138 21.59 12.28 -17.57
CA ALA A 138 22.30 13.56 -17.52
C ALA A 138 21.75 14.53 -16.45
N GLU A 139 20.49 14.36 -16.03
CA GLU A 139 19.90 15.23 -15.01
C GLU A 139 20.43 14.87 -13.61
N GLU A 140 21.42 15.64 -13.13
CA GLU A 140 21.86 15.63 -11.74
C GLU A 140 20.84 16.36 -10.84
N TYR A 141 20.04 15.60 -10.09
CA TYR A 141 19.43 15.91 -8.78
C TYR A 141 18.76 17.26 -8.49
N ARG A 142 18.50 18.14 -9.46
CA ARG A 142 18.18 19.54 -9.12
C ARG A 142 16.76 19.83 -8.66
N GLN A 143 15.75 18.98 -8.91
CA GLN A 143 14.36 19.30 -8.55
C GLN A 143 13.53 18.07 -8.17
N GLY A 144 13.24 17.89 -6.87
CA GLY A 144 12.52 16.70 -6.36
C GLY A 144 11.09 16.49 -6.85
N CYS A 145 10.42 17.54 -7.35
CA CYS A 145 9.10 17.42 -7.98
C CYS A 145 9.15 16.91 -9.43
N LEU A 146 10.28 17.10 -10.12
CA LEU A 146 10.53 16.62 -11.48
C LEU A 146 10.61 15.08 -11.50
N ALA A 147 11.11 14.52 -10.41
CA ALA A 147 11.37 13.11 -10.22
C ALA A 147 10.08 12.27 -10.23
N GLY A 148 9.07 12.60 -9.41
CA GLY A 148 7.83 11.83 -9.32
C GLY A 148 7.04 11.72 -10.63
N ASN A 149 6.96 12.82 -11.39
CA ASN A 149 6.27 12.86 -12.69
C ASN A 149 7.00 12.06 -13.78
N ILE A 150 8.34 12.07 -13.77
CA ILE A 150 9.15 11.26 -14.68
C ILE A 150 9.02 9.77 -14.32
N TRP A 151 8.97 9.44 -13.02
CA TRP A 151 8.89 8.06 -12.56
C TRP A 151 7.54 7.41 -12.82
N GLU A 152 6.43 8.12 -12.62
CA GLU A 152 5.09 7.64 -12.99
C GLU A 152 5.02 7.32 -14.49
N SER A 153 5.59 8.19 -15.32
CA SER A 153 5.69 7.93 -16.77
C SER A 153 6.59 6.73 -17.05
N LEU A 154 7.78 6.61 -16.44
CA LEU A 154 8.65 5.45 -16.61
C LEU A 154 7.97 4.13 -16.23
N ALA A 155 7.17 4.10 -15.17
CA ALA A 155 6.41 2.92 -14.75
C ALA A 155 5.32 2.54 -15.76
N ILE A 156 4.53 3.52 -16.20
CA ILE A 156 3.51 3.33 -17.24
C ILE A 156 4.17 2.82 -18.53
N TYR A 157 5.33 3.37 -18.91
CA TYR A 157 6.03 3.01 -20.14
C TYR A 157 6.78 1.69 -20.08
N GLY A 158 7.47 1.39 -18.98
CA GLY A 158 8.19 0.14 -18.77
C GLY A 158 7.28 -1.09 -18.98
N ASN A 159 6.03 -0.99 -18.55
CA ASN A 159 4.99 -2.00 -18.79
C ASN A 159 4.67 -2.22 -20.28
N TYR A 160 4.67 -1.17 -21.11
CA TYR A 160 4.32 -1.26 -22.53
C TYR A 160 5.43 -1.84 -23.42
N ILE A 161 6.69 -1.70 -23.00
CA ILE A 161 7.87 -2.11 -23.77
C ILE A 161 8.60 -3.32 -23.15
N SER A 162 8.15 -3.81 -21.99
CA SER A 162 8.77 -4.90 -21.22
C SER A 162 10.27 -4.67 -21.01
N ARG A 163 10.65 -3.47 -20.54
CA ARG A 163 12.04 -3.08 -20.31
C ARG A 163 12.28 -2.78 -18.84
N ASP A 164 12.68 -3.81 -18.11
CA ASP A 164 12.97 -3.77 -16.67
C ASP A 164 14.07 -2.76 -16.32
N ASP A 165 14.99 -2.51 -17.25
CA ASP A 165 16.12 -1.59 -17.05
C ASP A 165 15.71 -0.15 -16.73
N LEU A 166 14.67 0.40 -17.36
CA LEU A 166 14.22 1.77 -17.07
C LEU A 166 13.44 1.87 -15.77
N ILE A 167 12.72 0.80 -15.41
CA ILE A 167 12.04 0.71 -14.13
C ILE A 167 13.11 0.72 -13.03
N ARG A 168 14.13 -0.12 -13.15
CA ARG A 168 15.26 -0.13 -12.21
C ARG A 168 16.01 1.21 -12.15
N ILE A 169 16.36 1.82 -13.28
CA ILE A 169 17.04 3.14 -13.31
C ILE A 169 16.18 4.22 -12.65
N GLY A 170 14.88 4.24 -12.93
CA GLY A 170 13.93 5.17 -12.31
C GLY A 170 13.89 5.00 -10.79
N TYR A 171 13.85 3.76 -10.31
CA TYR A 171 13.89 3.43 -8.89
C TYR A 171 15.23 3.76 -8.23
N GLU A 172 16.38 3.42 -8.84
CA GLU A 172 17.70 3.71 -8.30
C GLU A 172 17.94 5.23 -8.17
N LYS A 173 17.51 6.01 -9.15
CA LYS A 173 17.53 7.49 -9.07
C LYS A 173 16.54 8.02 -8.03
N ALA A 174 15.40 7.37 -7.84
CA ALA A 174 14.46 7.71 -6.77
C ALA A 174 15.03 7.47 -5.38
N LEU A 175 15.74 6.36 -5.21
CA LEU A 175 16.46 6.05 -3.99
C LEU A 175 17.62 7.00 -3.73
N ALA A 176 18.45 7.35 -4.70
CA ALA A 176 19.57 8.26 -4.42
C ALA A 176 19.12 9.73 -4.23
N HIS A 177 17.90 10.11 -4.62
CA HIS A 177 17.30 11.41 -4.24
C HIS A 177 16.97 11.51 -2.75
N TYR A 178 16.66 10.37 -2.14
CA TYR A 178 16.28 10.24 -0.72
C TYR A 178 17.34 10.78 0.23
N GLU A 179 18.63 10.70 -0.14
CA GLU A 179 19.71 11.28 0.67
C GLU A 179 19.53 12.80 0.91
N ASN A 180 18.63 13.46 0.16
CA ASN A 180 18.48 14.91 0.15
C ASN A 180 17.03 15.44 0.37
N CYS A 181 16.01 14.62 0.67
CA CYS A 181 14.58 15.07 0.75
C CYS A 181 13.78 14.52 1.96
N ASN A 182 12.61 15.12 2.26
CA ASN A 182 11.75 14.80 3.42
C ASN A 182 11.01 13.44 3.29
N LYS A 183 10.97 12.66 4.39
CA LYS A 183 10.48 11.26 4.49
C LYS A 183 9.02 11.05 4.05
N SER A 184 8.11 12.00 4.31
CA SER A 184 6.65 11.82 4.07
C SER A 184 6.23 11.97 2.59
N GLU A 185 6.87 12.88 1.86
CA GLU A 185 6.59 13.14 0.44
C GLU A 185 7.09 12.00 -0.47
N TRP A 186 8.17 11.36 -0.02
CA TRP A 186 8.80 10.21 -0.68
C TRP A 186 8.01 8.91 -0.51
N GLN A 187 7.42 8.63 0.66
CA GLN A 187 6.62 7.41 0.87
C GLN A 187 5.42 7.36 -0.07
N ARG A 188 4.79 8.52 -0.29
CA ARG A 188 3.71 8.66 -1.26
C ARG A 188 4.20 8.39 -2.68
N THR A 189 5.35 8.93 -3.05
CA THR A 189 5.88 8.86 -4.42
C THR A 189 6.34 7.45 -4.78
N ILE A 190 7.10 6.78 -3.91
CA ILE A 190 7.51 5.39 -4.12
C ILE A 190 6.34 4.43 -4.05
N LYS A 191 5.37 4.64 -3.14
CA LYS A 191 4.16 3.81 -3.11
C LYS A 191 3.38 3.91 -4.41
N THR A 192 3.21 5.12 -4.94
CA THR A 192 2.59 5.35 -6.25
C THR A 192 3.37 4.67 -7.38
N TYR A 193 4.70 4.74 -7.34
CA TYR A 193 5.58 4.08 -8.30
C TYR A 193 5.46 2.54 -8.26
N ILE A 194 5.49 1.96 -7.06
CA ILE A 194 5.32 0.51 -6.86
C ILE A 194 3.92 0.04 -7.30
N GLU A 195 2.88 0.84 -7.03
CA GLU A 195 1.51 0.56 -7.46
C GLU A 195 1.37 0.58 -9.00
N THR A 196 2.13 1.44 -9.68
CA THR A 196 2.10 1.57 -11.15
C THR A 196 2.88 0.47 -11.90
N ILE A 197 3.84 -0.20 -11.25
CA ILE A 197 4.59 -1.35 -11.81
C ILE A 197 4.05 -2.73 -11.35
N SER A 198 2.83 -2.77 -10.81
CA SER A 198 2.22 -3.94 -10.12
C SER A 198 2.09 -5.25 -10.91
N PHE A 199 2.43 -5.27 -12.20
CA PHE A 199 2.41 -6.46 -13.04
C PHE A 199 3.70 -7.31 -12.95
N ASP A 200 4.84 -6.72 -12.57
CA ASP A 200 6.08 -7.46 -12.31
C ASP A 200 6.24 -7.75 -10.82
N ARG A 201 5.74 -8.91 -10.39
CA ARG A 201 5.73 -9.32 -8.99
C ARG A 201 7.13 -9.50 -8.39
N ILE A 202 8.12 -9.88 -9.22
CA ILE A 202 9.50 -10.14 -8.74
C ILE A 202 10.18 -8.82 -8.48
N LEU A 203 10.14 -7.91 -9.45
CA LEU A 203 10.72 -6.58 -9.31
C LEU A 203 10.02 -5.80 -8.18
N VAL A 204 8.68 -5.84 -8.11
CA VAL A 204 7.94 -5.24 -6.99
C VAL A 204 8.39 -5.78 -5.63
N TYR A 205 8.58 -7.10 -5.52
CA TYR A 205 9.04 -7.73 -4.29
C TYR A 205 10.48 -7.32 -3.93
N GLU A 206 11.39 -7.32 -4.90
CA GLU A 206 12.77 -6.92 -4.71
C GLU A 206 12.88 -5.45 -4.29
N LEU A 207 12.16 -4.55 -4.96
CA LEU A 207 12.16 -3.12 -4.65
C LEU A 207 11.48 -2.82 -3.31
N LYS A 208 10.44 -3.57 -2.90
CA LYS A 208 9.84 -3.47 -1.56
C LYS A 208 10.81 -3.95 -0.48
N ASN A 209 11.48 -5.07 -0.68
CA ASN A 209 12.47 -5.58 0.28
C ASN A 209 13.66 -4.62 0.42
N GLN A 210 14.16 -4.05 -0.67
CA GLN A 210 15.21 -3.03 -0.61
C GLN A 210 14.75 -1.79 0.16
N LEU A 211 13.50 -1.36 -0.03
CA LEU A 211 12.88 -0.26 0.70
C LEU A 211 12.84 -0.54 2.22
N GLU A 212 12.29 -1.70 2.59
CA GLU A 212 12.16 -2.13 3.98
C GLU A 212 13.54 -2.25 4.64
N SER A 213 14.50 -2.88 3.97
CA SER A 213 15.87 -3.05 4.49
C SER A 213 16.63 -1.73 4.68
N ARG A 214 16.35 -0.70 3.86
CA ARG A 214 16.94 0.64 3.96
C ARG A 214 16.34 1.43 5.11
N PHE A 215 15.02 1.32 5.31
CA PHE A 215 14.35 1.93 6.46
C PHE A 215 14.75 1.29 7.79
N SER A 216 15.07 0.00 7.79
CA SER A 216 15.64 -0.67 8.97
C SER A 216 17.07 -0.23 9.29
N LYS A 217 17.78 0.46 8.38
CA LYS A 217 19.19 0.88 8.57
C LYS A 217 19.36 2.32 9.09
N GLU A 218 18.34 3.17 9.04
CA GLU A 218 18.43 4.58 9.48
C GLU A 218 17.64 4.89 10.76
N GLU A 219 16.92 3.93 11.33
CA GLU A 219 16.34 4.03 12.69
C GLU A 219 17.32 3.58 13.79
N ASP A 220 18.62 3.85 13.63
CA ASP A 220 19.57 3.72 14.74
C ASP A 220 19.72 5.05 15.48
N GLY A 221 19.07 5.09 16.64
CA GLY A 221 18.97 6.22 17.57
C GLY A 221 17.82 6.06 18.56
N SER A 222 16.84 5.20 18.26
CA SER A 222 15.85 4.75 19.23
C SER A 222 15.63 3.26 19.05
N SER A 223 16.27 2.46 19.91
CA SER A 223 15.98 1.03 20.04
C SER A 223 14.47 0.80 20.02
N ILE A 224 14.00 -0.17 19.23
CA ILE A 224 12.60 -0.61 19.27
C ILE A 224 12.23 -0.83 20.75
N PRO A 225 11.22 -0.12 21.28
CA PRO A 225 10.88 -0.22 22.70
C PRO A 225 10.65 -1.68 23.08
N GLN A 226 11.35 -2.17 24.10
CA GLN A 226 11.13 -3.54 24.59
C GLN A 226 9.71 -3.73 25.12
N THR A 227 9.11 -2.63 25.60
CA THR A 227 7.76 -2.61 26.14
C THR A 227 7.03 -1.37 25.66
N ILE A 228 5.75 -1.52 25.33
CA ILE A 228 4.82 -0.42 25.05
C ILE A 228 3.58 -0.55 25.95
N THR A 229 2.99 0.58 26.33
CA THR A 229 1.73 0.61 27.08
C THR A 229 0.75 1.51 26.33
N ASN A 230 -0.47 1.02 26.09
CA ASN A 230 -1.50 1.77 25.36
C ASN A 230 -2.29 2.72 26.27
N SER A 231 -3.25 3.47 25.71
CA SER A 231 -3.97 4.50 26.47
C SER A 231 -4.85 3.96 27.60
N ILE A 232 -5.20 2.67 27.56
CA ILE A 232 -6.00 1.98 28.58
C ILE A 232 -5.15 1.14 29.55
N GLY A 233 -3.83 1.28 29.51
CA GLY A 233 -2.90 0.63 30.45
C GLY A 233 -2.55 -0.82 30.14
N MET A 234 -2.88 -1.34 28.96
CA MET A 234 -2.40 -2.66 28.51
C MET A 234 -0.92 -2.56 28.16
N THR A 235 -0.11 -3.43 28.75
CA THR A 235 1.33 -3.49 28.51
C THR A 235 1.66 -4.63 27.56
N PHE A 236 2.47 -4.35 26.55
CA PHE A 236 2.91 -5.31 25.55
C PHE A 236 4.43 -5.36 25.51
N VAL A 237 4.99 -6.56 25.34
CA VAL A 237 6.42 -6.81 25.22
C VAL A 237 6.78 -7.16 23.78
N LEU A 238 7.93 -6.70 23.31
CA LEU A 238 8.48 -7.04 22.01
C LEU A 238 8.95 -8.49 22.00
N ILE A 239 8.33 -9.30 21.15
CA ILE A 239 8.77 -10.66 20.85
C ILE A 239 9.64 -10.61 19.59
N PRO A 240 10.92 -11.01 19.65
CA PRO A 240 11.83 -10.94 18.51
C PRO A 240 11.45 -11.97 17.44
N ALA A 241 11.72 -11.64 16.18
CA ALA A 241 11.70 -12.61 15.09
C ALA A 241 12.64 -13.78 15.40
N GLY A 242 12.31 -14.98 14.93
CA GLY A 242 13.11 -16.17 15.21
C GLY A 242 12.55 -17.45 14.63
N VAL A 243 13.29 -18.53 14.88
CA VAL A 243 12.97 -19.89 14.44
C VAL A 243 12.83 -20.76 15.68
N PHE A 244 11.80 -21.60 15.72
CA PHE A 244 11.58 -22.55 16.82
C PHE A 244 10.88 -23.83 16.34
N MET A 245 10.93 -24.86 17.18
CA MET A 245 10.14 -26.07 16.98
C MET A 245 8.77 -25.92 17.64
N MET A 246 7.71 -25.95 16.83
CA MET A 246 6.31 -25.89 17.25
C MET A 246 5.74 -27.31 17.38
N GLY A 247 4.89 -27.54 18.38
CA GLY A 247 4.36 -28.87 18.73
C GLY A 247 5.23 -29.58 19.78
N SER A 248 4.97 -30.87 20.03
CA SER A 248 5.61 -31.64 21.09
C SER A 248 6.30 -32.91 20.55
N PRO A 249 7.43 -33.35 21.15
CA PRO A 249 8.07 -34.62 20.81
C PRO A 249 7.14 -35.83 20.97
N GLU A 250 7.34 -36.88 20.17
CA GLU A 250 6.50 -38.08 20.22
C GLU A 250 6.45 -38.78 21.59
N ASP A 251 7.51 -38.62 22.39
CA ASP A 251 7.65 -39.20 23.73
C ASP A 251 7.19 -38.27 24.86
N GLU A 252 6.67 -37.07 24.55
CA GLU A 252 6.15 -36.15 25.55
C GLU A 252 4.84 -36.68 26.17
N PRO A 253 4.75 -36.83 27.51
CA PRO A 253 3.53 -37.28 28.17
C PRO A 253 2.35 -36.36 27.86
N GLU A 254 1.16 -36.96 27.67
CA GLU A 254 -0.11 -36.26 27.42
C GLU A 254 -0.22 -35.50 26.09
N ARG A 255 0.79 -35.62 25.22
CA ARG A 255 0.74 -35.14 23.83
C ARG A 255 -0.48 -35.67 23.07
N LEU A 256 -1.08 -34.81 22.26
CA LEU A 256 -2.11 -35.17 21.28
C LEU A 256 -1.51 -35.39 19.88
N ASP A 257 -2.19 -36.19 19.05
CA ASP A 257 -1.76 -36.49 17.67
C ASP A 257 -1.57 -35.26 16.78
N ARG A 258 -2.27 -34.16 17.09
CA ARG A 258 -2.22 -32.89 16.35
C ARG A 258 -1.00 -32.02 16.67
N GLU A 259 -0.17 -32.40 17.63
CA GLU A 259 1.00 -31.63 18.07
C GLU A 259 2.26 -32.14 17.38
N VAL A 260 2.20 -32.32 16.05
CA VAL A 260 3.36 -32.78 15.27
C VAL A 260 4.47 -31.75 15.36
N LEU A 261 5.66 -32.19 15.80
CA LEU A 261 6.81 -31.32 15.94
C LEU A 261 7.33 -30.87 14.56
N HIS A 262 7.38 -29.56 14.31
CA HIS A 262 7.87 -28.99 13.04
C HIS A 262 8.51 -27.61 13.25
N GLU A 263 9.44 -27.24 12.36
CA GLU A 263 10.11 -25.95 12.42
C GLU A 263 9.20 -24.83 11.89
N VAL A 264 9.12 -23.73 12.63
CA VAL A 264 8.39 -22.52 12.24
C VAL A 264 9.32 -21.31 12.31
N THR A 265 9.25 -20.46 11.28
CA THR A 265 10.00 -19.20 11.19
C THR A 265 9.04 -18.02 11.29
N LEU A 266 9.21 -17.19 12.34
CA LEU A 266 8.55 -15.90 12.49
C LEU A 266 9.49 -14.82 11.94
N THR A 267 9.16 -14.28 10.77
CA THR A 267 10.06 -13.39 10.00
C THR A 267 10.06 -11.94 10.48
N GLN A 268 9.08 -11.55 11.29
CA GLN A 268 8.97 -10.19 11.83
C GLN A 268 8.75 -10.23 13.35
N PRO A 269 9.35 -9.28 14.10
CA PRO A 269 9.03 -9.12 15.50
C PRO A 269 7.60 -8.58 15.67
N TYR A 270 6.97 -8.90 16.79
CA TYR A 270 5.62 -8.45 17.12
C TYR A 270 5.51 -8.15 18.61
N TYR A 271 4.52 -7.36 19.00
CA TYR A 271 4.22 -7.10 20.40
C TYR A 271 3.13 -8.08 20.88
N MET A 272 3.30 -8.65 22.07
CA MET A 272 2.28 -9.46 22.74
C MET A 272 1.97 -8.90 24.12
N GLN A 273 0.68 -8.87 24.49
CA GLN A 273 0.27 -8.40 25.81
C GLN A 273 0.89 -9.27 26.89
N THR A 274 1.42 -8.66 27.95
CA THR A 274 2.10 -9.38 29.05
C THR A 274 1.13 -10.16 29.94
N THR A 275 -0.17 -9.92 29.82
CA THR A 275 -1.24 -10.60 30.55
C THR A 275 -2.35 -10.99 29.57
N GLN A 276 -3.24 -11.88 29.99
CA GLN A 276 -4.56 -11.99 29.38
C GLN A 276 -5.31 -10.65 29.52
N VAL A 277 -6.28 -10.40 28.63
CA VAL A 277 -7.16 -9.22 28.73
C VAL A 277 -7.92 -9.29 30.06
N THR A 278 -7.80 -8.25 30.88
CA THR A 278 -8.42 -8.24 32.20
C THR A 278 -9.87 -7.78 32.14
N GLN A 279 -10.65 -8.09 33.18
CA GLN A 279 -12.04 -7.65 33.32
C GLN A 279 -12.15 -6.12 33.24
N GLY A 280 -11.25 -5.38 33.90
CA GLY A 280 -11.25 -3.91 33.84
C GLY A 280 -10.90 -3.35 32.46
N GLN A 281 -9.97 -3.98 31.75
CA GLN A 281 -9.63 -3.60 30.36
C GLN A 281 -10.82 -3.87 29.43
N TRP A 282 -11.47 -5.02 29.59
CA TRP A 282 -12.68 -5.37 28.85
C TRP A 282 -13.81 -4.38 29.10
N GLU A 283 -14.14 -4.10 30.36
CA GLU A 283 -15.17 -3.12 30.75
C GLU A 283 -14.90 -1.73 30.17
N THR A 284 -13.63 -1.30 30.15
CA THR A 284 -13.23 0.01 29.61
C THR A 284 -13.53 0.13 28.12
N VAL A 285 -13.34 -0.94 27.35
CA VAL A 285 -13.56 -0.95 25.89
C VAL A 285 -15.01 -1.25 25.54
N MET A 286 -15.60 -2.26 26.18
CA MET A 286 -16.90 -2.84 25.79
C MET A 286 -18.08 -2.30 26.61
N GLY A 287 -17.82 -1.65 27.74
CA GLY A 287 -18.84 -1.09 28.64
C GLY A 287 -19.64 -2.13 29.43
N ASN A 288 -19.25 -3.40 29.42
CA ASN A 288 -19.89 -4.49 30.16
C ASN A 288 -18.85 -5.48 30.72
N ASN A 289 -19.28 -6.44 31.56
CA ASN A 289 -18.42 -7.52 32.06
C ASN A 289 -19.17 -8.86 32.05
N PRO A 290 -18.85 -9.75 31.08
CA PRO A 290 -19.50 -11.04 30.94
C PRO A 290 -19.00 -12.09 31.94
N SER A 291 -17.87 -11.85 32.62
CA SER A 291 -17.21 -12.83 33.46
C SER A 291 -18.14 -13.40 34.54
N TYR A 292 -18.11 -14.71 34.70
CA TYR A 292 -18.68 -15.43 35.83
C TYR A 292 -17.89 -15.15 37.12
N PHE A 293 -16.56 -15.18 37.09
CA PHE A 293 -15.70 -14.99 38.27
C PHE A 293 -15.39 -13.52 38.54
N LYS A 294 -16.40 -12.76 38.99
CA LYS A 294 -16.27 -11.30 39.25
C LYS A 294 -15.54 -10.96 40.55
N ASP A 295 -15.53 -11.88 41.52
CA ASP A 295 -14.96 -11.64 42.85
C ASP A 295 -13.42 -11.52 42.84
N GLY A 296 -12.76 -11.92 41.75
CA GLY A 296 -11.31 -11.75 41.56
C GLY A 296 -10.87 -10.31 41.26
N GLY A 297 -11.81 -9.42 40.94
CA GLY A 297 -11.55 -7.99 40.69
C GLY A 297 -11.03 -7.67 39.29
N HIS A 298 -10.79 -6.37 39.04
CA HIS A 298 -10.54 -5.82 37.69
C HIS A 298 -9.27 -6.34 37.00
N ASN A 299 -8.34 -6.95 37.75
CA ASN A 299 -7.08 -7.48 37.24
C ASN A 299 -7.17 -8.96 36.85
N CYS A 300 -8.27 -9.64 37.17
CA CYS A 300 -8.49 -11.01 36.69
C CYS A 300 -8.78 -11.02 35.19
N PRO A 301 -8.49 -12.13 34.48
CA PRO A 301 -8.84 -12.26 33.08
C PRO A 301 -10.35 -12.19 32.89
N VAL A 302 -10.77 -11.58 31.78
CA VAL A 302 -12.16 -11.70 31.33
C VAL A 302 -12.41 -13.11 30.81
N GLU A 303 -13.54 -13.70 31.18
CA GLU A 303 -14.01 -14.98 30.65
C GLU A 303 -15.53 -14.94 30.37
N GLN A 304 -16.14 -16.06 29.96
CA GLN A 304 -17.45 -16.09 29.28
C GLN A 304 -17.51 -15.26 27.97
N VAL A 305 -16.39 -15.17 27.25
CA VAL A 305 -16.31 -14.47 25.95
C VAL A 305 -16.09 -15.48 24.82
N SER A 306 -16.81 -15.30 23.73
CA SER A 306 -16.61 -16.06 22.49
C SER A 306 -15.45 -15.49 21.67
N TRP A 307 -15.06 -16.22 20.62
CA TRP A 307 -14.07 -15.71 19.65
C TRP A 307 -14.60 -14.46 18.95
N GLU A 308 -15.89 -14.42 18.63
CA GLU A 308 -16.56 -13.28 18.01
C GLU A 308 -16.55 -12.05 18.93
N ASP A 309 -16.79 -12.24 20.23
CA ASP A 309 -16.71 -11.15 21.21
C ASP A 309 -15.28 -10.59 21.29
N ALA A 310 -14.26 -11.45 21.23
CA ALA A 310 -12.86 -11.03 21.21
C ALA A 310 -12.52 -10.21 19.95
N GLN A 311 -13.05 -10.58 18.77
CA GLN A 311 -12.89 -9.79 17.55
C GLN A 311 -13.54 -8.40 17.65
N GLU A 312 -14.73 -8.31 18.26
CA GLU A 312 -15.40 -7.03 18.46
C GLU A 312 -14.64 -6.16 19.48
N PHE A 313 -14.13 -6.74 20.56
CA PHE A 313 -13.22 -6.05 21.49
C PHE A 313 -12.01 -5.47 20.77
N ILE A 314 -11.33 -6.26 19.93
CA ILE A 314 -10.15 -5.82 19.16
C ILE A 314 -10.51 -4.66 18.23
N LYS A 315 -11.64 -4.74 17.54
CA LYS A 315 -12.11 -3.70 16.62
C LYS A 315 -12.42 -2.40 17.36
N GLN A 316 -13.06 -2.47 18.53
CA GLN A 316 -13.32 -1.30 19.36
C GLN A 316 -12.03 -0.71 19.94
N LEU A 317 -11.09 -1.55 20.39
CA LEU A 317 -9.77 -1.12 20.85
C LEU A 317 -8.98 -0.40 19.74
N ASN A 318 -8.96 -0.96 18.54
CA ASN A 318 -8.36 -0.35 17.36
C ASN A 318 -9.01 1.02 17.04
N THR A 319 -10.34 1.12 17.14
CA THR A 319 -11.07 2.38 16.95
C THR A 319 -10.70 3.41 18.02
N LEU A 320 -10.64 2.99 19.29
CA LEU A 320 -10.30 3.84 20.43
C LEU A 320 -8.88 4.40 20.33
N GLU A 321 -7.93 3.58 19.89
CA GLU A 321 -6.51 3.92 19.75
C GLU A 321 -6.19 4.57 18.40
N GLY A 322 -7.16 4.69 17.49
CA GLY A 322 -6.96 5.24 16.14
C GLY A 322 -5.97 4.43 15.30
N THR A 323 -5.98 3.10 15.43
CA THR A 323 -5.04 2.20 14.79
C THR A 323 -5.72 0.94 14.25
N GLU A 324 -4.97 0.08 13.56
CA GLU A 324 -5.43 -1.23 13.06
C GLU A 324 -4.46 -2.35 13.48
N LYS A 325 -3.63 -2.09 14.50
CA LYS A 325 -2.51 -2.95 14.89
C LYS A 325 -2.88 -4.08 15.85
N TYR A 326 -3.94 -3.92 16.66
CA TYR A 326 -4.34 -4.95 17.61
C TYR A 326 -5.05 -6.10 16.89
N ARG A 327 -4.70 -7.33 17.25
CA ARG A 327 -5.29 -8.57 16.74
C ARG A 327 -5.03 -9.72 17.72
N LEU A 328 -5.72 -10.84 17.54
CA LEU A 328 -5.33 -12.09 18.18
C LEU A 328 -3.97 -12.57 17.62
N PRO A 329 -3.12 -13.19 18.45
CA PRO A 329 -1.94 -13.88 17.95
C PRO A 329 -2.36 -15.09 17.10
N GLY A 330 -1.56 -15.43 16.10
CA GLY A 330 -1.62 -16.74 15.46
C GLY A 330 -1.13 -17.83 16.42
N GLU A 331 -1.47 -19.09 16.14
CA GLU A 331 -1.07 -20.23 16.99
C GLU A 331 0.46 -20.31 17.19
N ALA A 332 1.23 -20.16 16.10
CA ALA A 332 2.68 -20.14 16.15
C ALA A 332 3.25 -18.96 16.95
N GLU A 333 2.65 -17.78 16.85
CA GLU A 333 3.08 -16.60 17.62
C GLU A 333 2.80 -16.78 19.11
N TRP A 334 1.67 -17.41 19.44
CA TRP A 334 1.30 -17.72 20.82
C TRP A 334 2.26 -18.74 21.42
N GLU A 335 2.50 -19.86 20.74
CA GLU A 335 3.40 -20.91 21.24
C GLU A 335 4.85 -20.43 21.35
N TYR A 336 5.35 -19.67 20.37
CA TYR A 336 6.70 -19.10 20.41
C TYR A 336 6.91 -18.19 21.63
N ALA A 337 5.93 -17.32 21.91
CA ALA A 337 5.97 -16.44 23.06
C ALA A 337 5.89 -17.22 24.37
N CYS A 338 5.01 -18.22 24.47
CA CYS A 338 4.86 -19.07 25.65
C CYS A 338 6.12 -19.90 25.93
N ARG A 339 6.81 -20.38 24.90
CA ARG A 339 8.05 -21.17 25.07
C ARG A 339 9.21 -20.33 25.58
N ALA A 340 9.28 -19.04 25.26
CA ALA A 340 10.34 -18.14 25.70
C ALA A 340 11.77 -18.70 25.49
N GLY A 341 11.99 -19.39 24.37
CA GLY A 341 13.27 -20.03 24.02
C GLY A 341 13.51 -21.43 24.63
N THR A 342 12.57 -21.96 25.41
CA THR A 342 12.63 -23.33 25.94
C THR A 342 12.01 -24.34 24.99
N SER A 343 12.48 -25.59 25.09
CA SER A 343 12.00 -26.72 24.28
C SER A 343 11.27 -27.79 25.13
N GLY A 344 10.98 -27.49 26.39
CA GLY A 344 10.30 -28.40 27.31
C GLY A 344 8.78 -28.23 27.28
N PRO A 345 8.06 -29.05 28.06
CA PRO A 345 6.59 -28.98 28.17
C PRO A 345 6.12 -27.70 28.88
N PHE A 346 6.95 -27.12 29.74
CA PHE A 346 6.69 -25.85 30.40
C PHE A 346 7.81 -24.85 30.12
N TYR A 347 7.45 -23.57 30.06
CA TYR A 347 8.42 -22.48 29.91
C TYR A 347 9.43 -22.40 31.07
N PHE A 348 9.08 -22.99 32.21
CA PHE A 348 9.92 -23.05 33.41
C PHE A 348 10.60 -24.40 33.63
N GLY A 349 10.51 -25.34 32.68
CA GLY A 349 11.21 -26.63 32.74
C GLY A 349 10.33 -27.85 32.46
N LYS A 350 10.72 -28.99 33.01
CA LYS A 350 10.08 -30.30 32.72
C LYS A 350 8.94 -30.68 33.65
N CYS A 351 8.84 -30.05 34.83
CA CYS A 351 7.82 -30.36 35.82
C CYS A 351 7.47 -29.13 36.66
N LEU A 352 6.24 -29.11 37.17
CA LEU A 352 5.77 -28.12 38.14
C LEU A 352 6.54 -28.31 39.45
N SER A 353 7.33 -27.32 39.88
CA SER A 353 7.92 -27.33 41.22
C SER A 353 6.91 -26.86 42.26
N THR A 354 7.14 -27.20 43.54
CA THR A 354 6.29 -26.72 44.65
C THR A 354 6.25 -25.20 44.78
N ASP A 355 7.25 -24.49 44.26
CA ASP A 355 7.28 -23.01 44.29
C ASP A 355 6.42 -22.41 43.15
N GLN A 356 5.99 -23.23 42.19
CA GLN A 356 5.19 -22.85 41.03
C GLN A 356 3.74 -23.36 41.09
N ALA A 357 3.43 -24.23 42.07
CA ALA A 357 2.09 -24.74 42.38
C ALA A 357 1.36 -23.78 43.33
#